data_AF-A0A4Q7VJ27-F1
#
_entry.id   AF-A0A4Q7VJ27-F1
#
_cell.length_a   1.000
_cell.length_b   1.000
_cell.length_c   1.000
_cell.angle_alpha   90.00
_cell.angle_beta   90.00
_cell.angle_gamma   90.00
#
_symmetry.space_group_name_H-M   'P 1'
#
loop_
_entity.id
_entity.type
_entity.pdbx_description
1 polymer ?
#
loop_
_entity_poly.entity_id
_entity_poly.type
_entity_poly.pdbx_seq_one_letter_code
_entity_poly.pdbx_strand_id
1 'polypeptide(L)'
;MGTNYLCPHCRGILNVKEYLIFAAKNSNNESGLLLLHPEIGNYTSFKNKDFKLDIGEEVTLYCSICHSNLESKKHKNFAQVQYLDLNGHESTVIFSKIYGEKVTYHVDNKKILSYGEHCKRYADPEWFLDNSID
;
A
#
# COMPACT_ATOMS: atom_id res chain seq x y z
N MET A 1 17.41 1.95 14.85
CA MET A 1 17.18 1.85 13.39
C MET A 1 15.74 1.42 13.21
N GLY A 2 15.02 2.03 12.27
CA GLY A 2 13.60 1.71 12.01
C GLY A 2 13.48 0.89 10.73
N THR A 3 12.33 0.26 10.53
CA THR A 3 12.00 -0.41 9.27
C THR A 3 11.64 0.62 8.21
N ASN A 4 11.93 0.34 6.94
CA ASN A 4 11.73 1.27 5.83
C ASN A 4 10.77 0.70 4.80
N TYR A 5 9.89 1.55 4.31
CA TYR A 5 9.04 1.30 3.15
C TYR A 5 9.65 1.99 1.95
N LEU A 6 9.96 1.24 0.90
CA LEU A 6 10.62 1.72 -0.29
C LEU A 6 9.68 1.69 -1.49
N CYS A 7 9.78 2.73 -2.32
CA CYS A 7 9.15 2.72 -3.62
C CYS A 7 9.73 1.59 -4.49
N PRO A 8 8.90 0.75 -5.14
CA PRO A 8 9.39 -0.32 -6.01
C PRO A 8 10.06 0.22 -7.29
N HIS A 9 9.85 1.50 -7.64
CA HIS A 9 10.40 2.12 -8.85
C HIS A 9 11.69 2.89 -8.60
N CYS A 10 11.68 3.83 -7.64
CA CYS A 10 12.84 4.70 -7.38
C CYS A 10 13.64 4.32 -6.14
N ARG A 11 13.21 3.29 -5.38
CA ARG A 11 13.83 2.87 -4.11
C ARG A 11 13.86 3.93 -3.01
N GLY A 12 13.20 5.06 -3.21
CA GLY A 12 13.10 6.12 -2.21
C GLY A 12 12.31 5.67 -0.98
N ILE A 13 12.74 6.11 0.20
CA ILE A 13 12.12 5.80 1.50
C ILE A 13 10.84 6.63 1.63
N LEU A 14 9.70 5.94 1.74
CA LEU A 14 8.36 6.53 1.75
C LEU A 14 7.83 6.81 3.16
N ASN A 15 8.48 6.28 4.20
CA ASN A 15 8.12 6.53 5.58
C ASN A 15 9.05 7.56 6.25
N VAL A 16 8.45 8.49 6.98
CA VAL A 16 9.15 9.48 7.81
C VAL A 16 8.37 9.69 9.10
N LYS A 17 9.07 9.70 10.24
CA LYS A 17 8.46 9.64 11.58
C LYS A 17 7.49 8.46 11.69
N GLU A 18 6.23 8.73 12.04
CA GLU A 18 5.19 7.72 12.32
C GLU A 18 4.25 7.51 11.13
N TYR A 19 4.66 7.90 9.91
CA TYR A 19 3.79 7.84 8.73
C TYR A 19 4.50 7.30 7.50
N LEU A 20 3.77 6.49 6.74
CA LEU A 20 4.03 6.17 5.35
C LEU A 20 3.27 7.19 4.47
N ILE A 21 3.98 7.89 3.58
CA ILE A 21 3.43 9.05 2.86
C ILE A 21 3.31 8.74 1.37
N PHE A 22 2.08 8.82 0.86
CA PHE A 22 1.76 8.67 -0.56
C PHE A 22 1.20 9.97 -1.13
N ALA A 23 1.52 10.23 -2.39
CA ALA A 23 0.68 11.07 -3.22
C ALA A 23 -0.54 10.23 -3.64
N ALA A 24 -1.73 10.80 -3.57
CA ALA A 24 -2.98 10.08 -3.81
C ALA A 24 -3.87 10.87 -4.76
N LYS A 25 -4.68 10.16 -5.52
CA LYS A 25 -5.66 10.74 -6.45
C LYS A 25 -6.99 10.01 -6.32
N ASN A 26 -8.07 10.77 -6.19
CA ASN A 26 -9.42 10.22 -6.05
C ASN A 26 -10.11 10.03 -7.41
N SER A 27 -11.33 9.52 -7.39
CA SER A 27 -12.12 9.26 -8.61
C SER A 27 -12.49 10.54 -9.36
N ASN A 28 -12.56 11.68 -8.66
CA ASN A 28 -12.78 13.01 -9.23
C ASN A 28 -11.50 13.67 -9.76
N ASN A 29 -10.40 12.92 -9.85
CA ASN A 29 -9.10 13.39 -10.35
C ASN A 29 -8.45 14.47 -9.46
N GLU A 30 -8.95 14.66 -8.24
CA GLU A 30 -8.36 15.55 -7.23
C GLU A 30 -7.16 14.86 -6.59
N SER A 31 -6.12 15.64 -6.27
CA SER A 31 -4.88 15.12 -5.69
C SER A 31 -4.72 15.55 -4.24
N GLY A 32 -4.14 14.67 -3.44
CA GLY A 32 -3.85 14.93 -2.03
C GLY A 32 -2.69 14.08 -1.51
N LEU A 33 -2.38 14.28 -0.23
CA LEU A 33 -1.47 13.41 0.51
C LEU A 33 -2.29 12.43 1.34
N LEU A 34 -1.91 11.16 1.27
CA LEU A 34 -2.44 10.11 2.13
C LEU A 34 -1.30 9.57 3.01
N LEU A 35 -1.50 9.66 4.31
CA LEU A 35 -0.56 9.20 5.32
C LEU A 35 -1.15 7.95 5.97
N LEU A 36 -0.43 6.84 5.94
CA LEU A 36 -0.80 5.60 6.63
C LEU A 36 0.11 5.36 7.82
N HIS A 37 -0.39 4.64 8.83
CA HIS A 37 0.47 4.15 9.90
C HIS A 37 1.43 3.06 9.37
N PRO A 38 2.73 3.07 9.76
CA PRO A 38 3.73 2.13 9.23
C PRO A 38 3.65 0.73 9.87
N GLU A 39 2.93 0.55 10.97
CA GLU A 39 2.69 -0.77 11.55
C GLU A 39 1.68 -1.56 10.70
N ILE A 40 2.09 -2.74 10.21
CA ILE A 40 1.26 -3.60 9.38
C ILE A 40 0.03 -4.06 10.17
N GLY A 41 -1.17 -3.85 9.60
CA GLY A 41 -2.44 -4.13 10.27
C GLY A 41 -2.99 -2.95 11.10
N ASN A 42 -2.28 -1.83 11.17
CA ASN A 42 -2.79 -0.58 11.72
C ASN A 42 -3.37 0.28 10.59
N TYR A 43 -4.68 0.53 10.64
CA TYR A 43 -5.43 1.23 9.58
C TYR A 43 -5.68 2.71 9.87
N THR A 44 -5.01 3.26 10.88
CA THR A 44 -5.02 4.71 11.12
C THR A 44 -4.45 5.41 9.88
N SER A 45 -5.21 6.35 9.34
CA SER A 45 -4.79 7.13 8.17
C SER A 45 -5.20 8.59 8.28
N PHE A 46 -4.40 9.46 7.68
CA PHE A 46 -4.61 10.90 7.64
C PHE A 46 -4.53 11.40 6.20
N LYS A 47 -5.22 12.49 5.92
CA LYS A 47 -5.18 13.18 4.62
C LYS A 47 -5.25 14.68 4.82
N ASN A 48 -4.79 15.45 3.83
CA ASN A 48 -4.99 16.90 3.87
C ASN A 48 -6.49 17.23 3.88
N LYS A 49 -6.88 18.28 4.60
CA LYS A 49 -8.28 18.63 4.92
C LYS A 49 -9.19 18.72 3.68
N ASP A 50 -8.63 19.20 2.58
CA ASP A 50 -9.37 19.49 1.35
C ASP A 50 -9.42 18.28 0.40
N PHE A 51 -8.62 17.23 0.65
CA PHE A 51 -8.73 15.98 -0.09
C PHE A 51 -9.88 15.16 0.48
N LYS A 52 -11.02 15.17 -0.22
CA LYS A 52 -12.22 14.43 0.16
C LYS A 52 -12.17 13.02 -0.42
N LEU A 53 -12.46 12.05 0.44
CA LEU A 53 -12.53 10.63 0.11
C LEU A 53 -13.74 10.04 0.81
N ASP A 54 -14.56 9.34 0.04
CA ASP A 54 -15.72 8.62 0.57
C ASP A 54 -15.37 7.15 0.84
N ILE A 55 -16.02 6.55 1.84
CA ILE A 55 -15.81 5.12 2.15
C ILE A 55 -16.23 4.29 0.93
N GLY A 56 -15.35 3.39 0.49
CA GLY A 56 -15.56 2.57 -0.70
C GLY A 56 -15.02 3.20 -1.99
N GLU A 57 -14.54 4.45 -1.95
CA GLU A 57 -13.94 5.09 -3.11
C GLU A 57 -12.57 4.47 -3.46
N GLU A 58 -12.32 4.29 -4.75
CA GLU A 58 -11.02 3.87 -5.26
C GLU A 58 -10.05 5.06 -5.26
N VAL A 59 -8.87 4.85 -4.68
CA VAL A 59 -7.80 5.85 -4.60
C VAL A 59 -6.58 5.33 -5.33
N THR A 60 -6.09 6.06 -6.32
CA THR A 60 -4.81 5.74 -6.95
C THR A 60 -3.68 6.26 -6.08
N LEU A 61 -2.74 5.38 -5.72
CA LEU A 61 -1.57 5.72 -4.91
C LEU A 61 -0.32 5.86 -5.77
N TYR A 62 0.44 6.91 -5.50
CA TYR A 62 1.68 7.23 -6.18
C TYR A 62 2.81 7.42 -5.18
N CYS A 63 4.03 7.14 -5.65
CA CYS A 63 5.23 7.46 -4.92
C CYS A 63 5.32 8.98 -4.67
N SER A 64 5.49 9.39 -3.42
CA SER A 64 5.64 10.80 -3.03
C SER A 64 6.99 11.42 -3.46
N ILE A 65 7.93 10.60 -3.98
CA ILE A 65 9.26 11.03 -4.41
C ILE A 65 9.36 11.09 -5.95
N CYS A 66 8.97 10.01 -6.64
CA CYS A 66 9.12 9.92 -8.10
C CYS A 66 7.79 9.94 -8.87
N HIS A 67 6.66 10.05 -8.18
CA HIS A 67 5.31 10.09 -8.76
C HIS A 67 4.92 8.86 -9.60
N SER A 68 5.69 7.77 -9.57
CA SER A 68 5.30 6.49 -10.19
C SER A 68 4.06 5.93 -9.50
N ASN A 69 3.13 5.38 -10.30
CA ASN A 69 1.94 4.68 -9.82
C ASN A 69 2.38 3.42 -9.05
N LEU A 70 1.82 3.21 -7.86
CA LEU A 70 2.14 2.10 -6.97
C LEU A 70 1.17 0.92 -7.08
N GLU A 71 0.29 0.92 -8.08
CA GLU A 71 -0.64 -0.19 -8.34
C GLU A 71 0.08 -1.54 -8.37
N SER A 72 -0.53 -2.50 -7.69
CA SER A 72 -0.06 -3.87 -7.71
C SER A 72 -0.39 -4.50 -9.05
N LYS A 73 0.60 -5.15 -9.65
CA LYS A 73 0.39 -5.97 -10.86
C LYS A 73 -0.56 -7.15 -10.61
N LYS A 74 -0.72 -7.57 -9.35
CA LYS A 74 -1.47 -8.78 -9.00
C LYS A 74 -2.99 -8.59 -9.01
N HIS A 75 -3.48 -7.44 -8.58
CA HIS A 75 -4.92 -7.18 -8.53
C HIS A 75 -5.20 -5.68 -8.47
N LYS A 76 -6.18 -5.23 -9.26
CA LYS A 76 -6.48 -3.80 -9.48
C LYS A 76 -6.81 -3.00 -8.22
N ASN A 77 -7.30 -3.63 -7.16
CA ASN A 77 -7.67 -2.96 -5.90
C ASN A 77 -6.48 -2.74 -4.96
N PHE A 78 -5.27 -3.14 -5.34
CA PHE A 78 -4.12 -3.05 -4.45
C PHE A 78 -3.03 -2.12 -4.97
N ALA A 79 -2.28 -1.56 -4.02
CA ALA A 79 -0.99 -0.94 -4.25
C ALA A 79 0.10 -1.71 -3.50
N GLN A 80 1.35 -1.63 -3.95
CA GLN A 80 2.46 -2.34 -3.34
C GLN A 80 3.72 -1.48 -3.15
N VAL A 81 4.44 -1.79 -2.09
CA VAL A 81 5.75 -1.20 -1.75
C VAL A 81 6.68 -2.29 -1.24
N GLN A 82 7.98 -2.01 -1.27
CA GLN A 82 8.97 -2.89 -0.65
C GLN A 82 9.14 -2.53 0.81
N TYR A 83 9.32 -3.53 1.67
CA TYR A 83 9.53 -3.39 3.09
C TYR A 83 10.90 -3.96 3.45
N LEU A 84 11.75 -3.09 4.00
CA LEU A 84 13.08 -3.42 4.46
C LEU A 84 13.07 -3.47 5.98
N ASP A 85 13.31 -4.67 6.53
CA ASP A 85 13.34 -4.88 7.96
C ASP A 85 14.67 -4.40 8.59
N LEU A 86 14.80 -4.58 9.91
CA LEU A 86 15.99 -4.17 10.66
C LEU A 86 17.25 -4.99 10.35
N ASN A 87 17.07 -6.20 9.79
CA ASN A 87 18.16 -7.09 9.40
C ASN A 87 18.60 -6.87 7.95
N GLY A 88 17.96 -5.93 7.24
CA GLY A 88 18.19 -5.70 5.81
C GLY A 88 17.48 -6.72 4.92
N HIS A 89 16.55 -7.51 5.47
CA HIS A 89 15.71 -8.42 4.68
C HIS A 89 14.59 -7.65 4.00
N GLU A 90 14.40 -7.93 2.72
CA GLU A 90 13.39 -7.26 1.89
C GLU A 90 12.21 -8.19 1.61
N SER A 91 11.02 -7.62 1.73
CA SER A 91 9.74 -8.28 1.48
C SER A 91 8.76 -7.28 0.87
N THR A 92 7.57 -7.71 0.45
CA THR A 92 6.58 -6.83 -0.17
C THR A 92 5.39 -6.62 0.74
N VAL A 93 4.94 -5.38 0.88
CA VAL A 93 3.68 -5.04 1.55
C VAL A 93 2.69 -4.52 0.52
N ILE A 94 1.47 -5.07 0.57
CA ILE A 94 0.38 -4.80 -0.36
C ILE A 94 -0.80 -4.26 0.44
N PHE A 95 -1.32 -3.09 0.06
CA PHE A 95 -2.45 -2.43 0.74
C PHE A 95 -3.64 -2.30 -0.18
N SER A 96 -4.86 -2.38 0.36
CA SER A 96 -6.05 -1.95 -0.40
C SER A 96 -5.97 -0.47 -0.73
N LYS A 97 -6.36 -0.17 -1.97
CA LYS A 97 -6.50 1.18 -2.49
C LYS A 97 -7.95 1.69 -2.38
N ILE A 98 -8.85 0.89 -1.81
CA ILE A 98 -10.23 1.25 -1.52
C ILE A 98 -10.29 1.96 -0.16
N TYR A 99 -10.72 3.22 -0.14
CA TYR A 99 -10.73 4.00 1.10
C TYR A 99 -11.71 3.41 2.13
N GLY A 100 -11.22 3.24 3.36
CA GLY A 100 -11.95 2.54 4.44
C GLY A 100 -11.83 1.02 4.42
N GLU A 101 -11.25 0.42 3.37
CA GLU A 101 -11.03 -1.01 3.33
C GLU A 101 -9.76 -1.43 4.08
N LYS A 102 -9.96 -2.12 5.20
CA LYS A 102 -8.91 -2.75 6.00
C LYS A 102 -8.44 -4.10 5.40
N VAL A 103 -7.53 -4.03 4.43
CA VAL A 103 -6.81 -5.19 3.90
C VAL A 103 -5.34 -4.84 3.71
N THR A 104 -4.46 -5.67 4.29
CA THR A 104 -3.02 -5.60 4.06
C THR A 104 -2.46 -7.00 3.96
N TYR A 105 -1.57 -7.22 3.00
CA TYR A 105 -0.81 -8.46 2.89
C TYR A 105 0.68 -8.15 3.03
N HIS A 106 1.37 -8.97 3.81
CA HIS A 106 2.82 -9.00 3.89
C HIS A 106 3.30 -10.28 3.24
N VAL A 107 4.01 -10.14 2.12
CA VAL A 107 4.48 -11.23 1.29
C VAL A 107 5.99 -11.33 1.44
N ASP A 108 6.43 -12.43 2.02
CA ASP A 108 7.83 -12.76 2.21
C ASP A 108 8.10 -14.15 1.64
N ASN A 109 8.80 -14.19 0.50
CA ASN A 109 9.05 -15.41 -0.26
C ASN A 109 7.75 -16.18 -0.56
N LYS A 110 7.56 -17.35 0.09
CA LYS A 110 6.37 -18.21 -0.05
C LYS A 110 5.35 -18.03 1.07
N LYS A 111 5.62 -17.14 2.04
CA LYS A 111 4.75 -16.89 3.18
C LYS A 111 3.96 -15.61 2.94
N ILE A 112 2.64 -15.73 3.07
CA ILE A 112 1.72 -14.60 2.99
C ILE A 112 1.07 -14.47 4.36
N LEU A 113 1.21 -13.29 4.96
CA LEU A 113 0.48 -12.90 6.16
C LEU A 113 -0.61 -11.90 5.77
N SER A 114 -1.83 -12.14 6.23
CA SER A 114 -3.01 -11.33 5.92
C SER A 114 -3.47 -10.59 7.16
N TYR A 115 -3.77 -9.32 7.01
CA TYR A 115 -4.20 -8.43 8.09
C TYR A 115 -5.46 -7.68 7.66
N GLY A 116 -6.40 -7.54 8.61
CA GLY A 116 -7.62 -6.76 8.44
C GLY A 116 -8.89 -7.60 8.25
N GLU A 117 -10.02 -7.04 8.67
CA GLU A 117 -11.32 -7.72 8.70
C GLU A 117 -11.89 -8.01 7.31
N HIS A 118 -11.47 -7.25 6.31
CA HIS A 118 -11.96 -7.37 4.94
C HIS A 118 -11.16 -8.35 4.07
N CYS A 119 -10.09 -8.99 4.59
CA CYS A 119 -9.29 -9.96 3.83
C CYS A 119 -10.13 -11.11 3.24
N LYS A 120 -11.23 -11.48 3.92
CA LYS A 120 -12.15 -12.53 3.45
C LYS A 120 -12.81 -12.21 2.11
N ARG A 121 -12.88 -10.93 1.70
CA ARG A 121 -13.38 -10.52 0.38
C ARG A 121 -12.49 -11.00 -0.77
N TYR A 122 -11.23 -11.26 -0.46
CA TYR A 122 -10.19 -11.68 -1.41
C TYR A 122 -9.70 -13.10 -1.09
N ALA A 123 -10.57 -13.92 -0.49
CA ALA A 123 -10.24 -15.26 -0.02
C ALA A 123 -9.91 -16.25 -1.15
N ASP A 124 -10.23 -15.92 -2.40
CA ASP A 124 -9.78 -16.67 -3.56
C ASP A 124 -8.34 -16.23 -3.91
N PRO A 125 -7.30 -17.01 -3.58
CA PRO A 125 -5.93 -16.56 -3.63
C PRO A 125 -5.27 -16.76 -5.01
N GLU A 126 -6.03 -17.10 -6.05
CA GLU A 126 -5.47 -17.28 -7.41
C GLU A 126 -4.71 -16.04 -7.89
N TRP A 127 -5.17 -14.83 -7.53
CA TRP A 127 -4.45 -13.58 -7.82
C TRP A 127 -3.07 -13.48 -7.13
N PHE A 128 -2.79 -14.26 -6.09
CA PHE A 128 -1.45 -14.32 -5.50
C PHE A 128 -0.49 -15.23 -6.28
N LEU A 129 -1.04 -16.27 -6.92
CA LEU A 129 -0.28 -17.33 -7.59
C LEU A 129 0.04 -17.00 -9.04
N ASP A 130 -0.58 -15.96 -9.61
CA ASP A 130 -0.30 -15.51 -10.96
C ASP A 130 1.10 -14.88 -11.03
N ASN A 131 2.08 -15.73 -11.36
CA ASN A 131 3.43 -15.35 -11.75
C ASN A 131 3.44 -15.04 -13.24
N SER A 132 2.59 -14.11 -13.71
CA SER A 132 2.73 -13.55 -15.05
C SER A 132 4.01 -12.70 -15.09
N ILE A 133 5.12 -13.42 -15.26
CA ILE A 133 6.32 -12.96 -15.91
C ILE A 133 5.92 -12.76 -17.37
N ASP A 134 5.61 -11.51 -17.72
CA ASP A 134 5.81 -11.02 -19.08
C ASP A 134 7.17 -10.33 -19.14
#